data_AF-A0A317ZIT4-F1
#
_entry.id   AF-A0A317ZIT4-F1
#
_cell.length_a   1.000
_cell.length_b   1.000
_cell.length_c   1.000
_cell.angle_alpha   90.00
_cell.angle_beta   90.00
_cell.angle_gamma   90.00
#
_symmetry.space_group_name_H-M   'P 1'
#
loop_
_entity.id
_entity.type
_entity.pdbx_description
1 polymer ?
#
loop_
_entity_poly.entity_id
_entity_poly.type
_entity_poly.pdbx_seq_one_letter_code
_entity_poly.pdbx_strand_id
1 'polypeptide(L)'
;MVLIREPKSAIISYLTFYADTHARLHPKFEHLLAKEMMRTYLAFYSYVLSVRDQVVVATFKEAIRDFGSIISRVNSKFHSDFDVFEHSTENVDAIFKTRPEHLSPSKRRDSLKPAFVDLIEDKRCRILLERCTRVYQKLIDSDSVKCAPIQ
;
A
#
# COMPACT_ATOMS: atom_id res chain seq x y z
N MET A 1 -8.10 -4.95 -9.99
CA MET A 1 -6.82 -5.14 -9.29
C MET A 1 -6.89 -4.43 -7.94
N VAL A 2 -6.29 -4.99 -6.90
CA VAL A 2 -6.17 -4.36 -5.57
C VAL A 2 -4.69 -4.27 -5.21
N LEU A 3 -4.21 -3.06 -4.93
CA LEU A 3 -2.87 -2.84 -4.41
C LEU A 3 -2.88 -2.97 -2.88
N ILE A 4 -1.88 -3.64 -2.32
CA ILE A 4 -1.71 -3.73 -0.86
C ILE A 4 -0.30 -3.36 -0.44
N ARG A 5 -0.20 -2.65 0.69
CA ARG A 5 1.07 -2.25 1.31
C ARG A 5 1.08 -2.70 2.76
N GLU A 6 2.27 -3.01 3.26
CA GLU A 6 2.51 -3.31 4.67
C GLU A 6 1.85 -2.20 5.54
N PRO A 7 1.00 -2.57 6.51
CA PRO A 7 0.13 -1.61 7.21
C PRO A 7 0.87 -0.45 7.86
N LYS A 8 1.96 -0.71 8.59
CA LYS A 8 2.74 0.34 9.26
C LYS A 8 3.24 1.36 8.24
N SER A 9 3.82 0.88 7.15
CA SER A 9 4.30 1.70 6.05
C SER A 9 3.18 2.51 5.38
N ALA A 10 2.00 1.91 5.18
CA ALA A 10 0.85 2.59 4.58
C ALA A 10 0.30 3.71 5.47
N ILE A 11 0.12 3.42 6.77
CA ILE A 11 -0.44 4.35 7.75
C ILE A 11 0.51 5.52 7.99
N ILE A 12 1.82 5.27 8.18
CA ILE A 12 2.82 6.33 8.33
C ILE A 12 2.84 7.22 7.08
N SER A 13 2.79 6.62 5.89
CA SER A 13 2.77 7.37 4.62
C SER A 13 1.57 8.32 4.54
N TYR A 14 0.40 7.89 5.02
CA TYR A 14 -0.79 8.75 5.05
C TYR A 14 -0.68 9.84 6.12
N LEU A 15 -0.27 9.49 7.34
CA LEU A 15 -0.16 10.45 8.45
C LEU A 15 0.87 11.56 8.15
N THR A 16 2.02 11.18 7.60
CA THR A 16 3.05 12.15 7.15
C THR A 16 2.55 13.04 6.03
N PHE A 17 1.83 12.49 5.03
CA PHE A 17 1.20 13.27 3.98
C PHE A 17 0.17 14.26 4.54
N TYR A 18 -0.67 13.81 5.45
CA TYR A 18 -1.70 14.64 6.08
C TYR A 18 -1.06 15.80 6.86
N ALA A 19 -0.04 15.52 7.69
CA ALA A 19 0.67 16.52 8.47
C ALA A 19 1.54 17.47 7.63
N ASP A 20 1.97 17.07 6.44
CA ASP A 20 2.67 17.95 5.50
C ASP A 20 1.70 18.92 4.83
N THR A 21 0.51 18.44 4.46
CA THR A 21 -0.49 19.23 3.73
C THR A 21 -1.42 20.07 4.62
N HIS A 22 -1.47 19.79 5.93
CA HIS A 22 -2.34 20.49 6.88
C HIS A 22 -1.53 21.14 8.01
N ALA A 23 -2.16 22.08 8.73
CA ALA A 23 -1.57 22.65 9.95
C ALA A 23 -1.29 21.54 10.99
N ARG A 24 -0.28 21.76 11.84
CA ARG A 24 0.13 20.76 12.84
C ARG A 24 -1.07 20.37 13.71
N LEU A 25 -1.38 19.08 13.72
CA LEU A 25 -2.49 18.53 14.47
C LEU A 25 -2.17 18.50 15.96
N HIS A 26 -3.19 18.67 16.78
CA HIS A 26 -3.08 18.40 18.21
C HIS A 26 -2.84 16.89 18.42
N PRO A 27 -1.95 16.45 19.34
CA PRO A 27 -1.58 15.02 19.49
C PRO A 27 -2.76 14.06 19.68
N LYS A 28 -3.83 14.48 20.39
CA LYS A 28 -5.05 13.68 20.53
C LYS A 28 -5.72 13.37 19.17
N PHE A 29 -5.69 14.32 18.24
CA PHE A 29 -6.24 14.15 16.91
C PHE A 29 -5.37 13.21 16.07
N GLU A 30 -4.04 13.26 16.21
CA GLU A 30 -3.13 12.33 15.49
C GLU A 30 -3.40 10.86 15.86
N HIS A 31 -3.62 10.55 17.14
CA HIS A 31 -4.03 9.22 17.56
C HIS A 31 -5.40 8.80 17.05
N LEU A 32 -6.36 9.74 17.02
CA LEU A 32 -7.69 9.46 16.48
C LEU A 32 -7.60 9.14 14.99
N LEU A 33 -6.87 9.96 14.23
CA LEU A 33 -6.64 9.78 12.81
C LEU A 33 -5.92 8.46 12.51
N ALA A 34 -4.86 8.13 13.26
CA ALA A 34 -4.13 6.87 13.09
C ALA A 34 -5.04 5.65 13.31
N LYS A 35 -5.87 5.65 14.37
CA LYS A 35 -6.84 4.58 14.62
C LYS A 35 -7.88 4.50 13.52
N GLU A 36 -8.34 5.64 13.01
CA GLU A 36 -9.31 5.67 11.93
C GLU A 36 -8.74 5.08 10.64
N MET A 37 -7.50 5.44 10.28
CA MET A 37 -6.82 4.85 9.14
C MET A 37 -6.61 3.34 9.30
N MET A 38 -6.29 2.86 10.51
CA MET A 38 -6.21 1.42 10.80
C MET A 38 -7.56 0.72 10.64
N ARG A 39 -8.66 1.34 11.11
CA ARG A 39 -10.01 0.77 10.93
C ARG A 39 -10.41 0.71 9.47
N THR A 40 -10.15 1.78 8.71
CA THR A 40 -10.41 1.81 7.26
C THR A 40 -9.58 0.76 6.53
N TYR A 41 -8.28 0.65 6.85
CA TYR A 41 -7.41 -0.41 6.31
C TYR A 41 -8.01 -1.79 6.60
N LEU A 42 -8.35 -2.05 7.87
CA LEU A 42 -8.88 -3.33 8.28
C LEU A 42 -10.20 -3.64 7.59
N ALA A 43 -11.14 -2.70 7.53
CA ALA A 43 -12.44 -2.89 6.89
C ALA A 43 -12.30 -3.20 5.40
N PHE A 44 -11.53 -2.37 4.67
CA PHE A 44 -11.31 -2.54 3.24
C PHE A 44 -10.65 -3.89 2.93
N TYR A 45 -9.51 -4.19 3.56
CA TYR A 45 -8.78 -5.42 3.23
C TYR A 45 -9.43 -6.68 3.80
N SER A 46 -10.24 -6.59 4.86
CA SER A 46 -11.06 -7.72 5.30
C SER A 46 -12.15 -8.05 4.26
N TYR A 47 -12.73 -7.03 3.63
CA TYR A 47 -13.66 -7.25 2.51
C TYR A 47 -12.94 -7.79 1.27
N VAL A 48 -11.76 -7.25 0.92
CA VAL A 48 -10.95 -7.79 -0.19
C VAL A 48 -10.62 -9.27 0.05
N LEU A 49 -10.37 -9.67 1.30
CA LEU A 49 -10.13 -11.07 1.65
C LEU A 49 -11.34 -11.97 1.37
N SER A 50 -12.58 -11.50 1.56
CA SER A 50 -13.78 -12.31 1.26
C SER A 50 -14.03 -12.48 -0.24
N VAL A 51 -13.55 -11.55 -1.07
CA VAL A 51 -13.63 -11.62 -2.54
C VAL A 51 -12.28 -11.91 -3.19
N ARG A 52 -11.35 -12.52 -2.44
CA ARG A 52 -9.94 -12.64 -2.82
C ARG A 52 -9.71 -13.31 -4.17
N ASP A 53 -10.46 -14.38 -4.45
CA ASP A 53 -10.36 -15.12 -5.71
C ASP A 53 -10.99 -14.38 -6.89
N GLN A 54 -11.68 -13.25 -6.67
CA GLN A 54 -12.28 -12.43 -7.72
C GLN A 54 -11.40 -11.25 -8.12
N VAL A 55 -10.29 -11.01 -7.41
CA VAL A 55 -9.38 -9.88 -7.67
C VAL A 55 -7.95 -10.37 -7.89
N VAL A 56 -7.15 -9.57 -8.61
CA VAL A 56 -5.68 -9.66 -8.58
C VAL A 56 -5.20 -8.79 -7.43
N VAL A 57 -4.51 -9.38 -6.46
CA VAL A 57 -3.82 -8.65 -5.39
C VAL A 57 -2.35 -8.47 -5.80
N ALA A 58 -1.86 -7.24 -5.67
CA ALA A 58 -0.48 -6.90 -5.95
C ALA A 58 0.12 -6.13 -4.77
N THR A 59 1.37 -6.41 -4.44
CA THR A 59 2.04 -5.67 -3.36
C THR A 59 2.57 -4.33 -3.85
N PHE A 60 2.72 -3.35 -2.96
CA PHE A 60 3.37 -2.09 -3.30
C PHE A 60 4.78 -2.28 -3.84
N LYS A 61 5.55 -3.24 -3.29
CA LYS A 61 6.91 -3.53 -3.76
C LYS A 61 6.92 -4.08 -5.19
N GLU A 62 5.96 -4.92 -5.51
CA GLU A 62 5.77 -5.45 -6.87
C GLU A 62 5.40 -4.32 -7.82
N ALA A 63 4.44 -3.47 -7.47
CA ALA A 63 3.98 -2.39 -8.32
C ALA A 63 5.08 -1.38 -8.72
N ILE A 64 6.07 -1.15 -7.84
CA ILE A 64 7.18 -0.23 -8.11
C ILE A 64 8.43 -0.90 -8.69
N ARG A 65 8.42 -2.22 -8.92
CA ARG A 65 9.58 -2.97 -9.43
C ARG A 65 9.27 -3.74 -10.71
N ASP A 66 8.03 -4.18 -10.85
CA ASP A 66 7.57 -5.01 -11.96
C ASP A 66 6.05 -4.85 -12.08
N PHE A 67 5.63 -3.69 -12.60
CA PHE A 67 4.22 -3.45 -12.88
C PHE A 67 3.70 -4.31 -14.06
N GLY A 68 4.61 -4.72 -14.95
CA GLY A 68 4.30 -5.56 -16.10
C GLY A 68 3.71 -6.91 -15.70
N SER A 69 4.32 -7.61 -14.73
CA SER A 69 3.77 -8.89 -14.25
C SER A 69 2.38 -8.76 -13.62
N ILE A 70 2.07 -7.61 -13.01
CA ILE A 70 0.72 -7.34 -12.51
C ILE A 70 -0.28 -7.23 -13.66
N ILE A 71 0.08 -6.50 -14.73
CA ILE A 71 -0.75 -6.37 -15.94
C ILE A 71 -0.98 -7.75 -16.57
N SER A 72 0.06 -8.57 -16.70
CA SER A 72 -0.06 -9.94 -17.21
C SER A 72 -1.03 -10.81 -16.39
N ARG A 73 -1.00 -10.71 -15.05
CA ARG A 73 -1.96 -11.39 -14.18
C ARG A 73 -3.39 -10.87 -14.35
N VAL A 74 -3.57 -9.56 -14.55
CA VAL A 74 -4.88 -8.96 -14.83
C VAL A 74 -5.42 -9.47 -16.17
N ASN A 75 -4.63 -9.42 -17.23
CA ASN A 75 -4.97 -9.94 -18.55
C ASN A 75 -5.38 -11.42 -18.50
N SER A 76 -4.58 -12.23 -17.82
CA SER A 76 -4.86 -13.66 -17.67
C SER A 76 -6.16 -13.93 -16.90
N LYS A 77 -6.42 -13.18 -15.82
CA LYS A 77 -7.58 -13.41 -14.94
C LYS A 77 -8.90 -12.95 -15.54
N PHE A 78 -8.88 -11.80 -16.21
CA PHE A 78 -10.09 -11.14 -16.70
C PHE A 78 -10.25 -11.23 -18.21
N HIS A 79 -9.36 -11.96 -18.89
CA HIS A 79 -9.33 -12.09 -20.34
C HIS A 79 -9.27 -10.73 -21.06
N SER A 80 -8.43 -9.83 -20.54
CA SER A 80 -8.14 -8.52 -21.13
C SER A 80 -6.82 -8.51 -21.89
N ASP A 81 -6.57 -7.44 -22.64
CA ASP A 81 -5.43 -7.26 -23.56
C ASP A 81 -4.66 -5.96 -23.29
N PHE A 82 -4.56 -5.54 -22.03
CA PHE A 82 -3.79 -4.33 -21.67
C PHE A 82 -2.31 -4.49 -22.06
N ASP A 83 -1.72 -3.43 -22.62
CA ASP A 83 -0.29 -3.39 -22.93
C ASP A 83 0.56 -3.58 -21.66
N VAL A 84 1.48 -4.53 -21.72
CA VAL A 84 2.37 -4.84 -20.61
C VAL A 84 3.46 -3.78 -20.52
N PHE A 85 3.60 -3.16 -19.34
CA PHE A 85 4.65 -2.19 -19.08
C PHE A 85 6.01 -2.88 -18.87
N GLU A 86 6.99 -2.57 -19.71
CA GLU A 86 8.38 -2.97 -19.50
C GLU A 86 9.03 -2.06 -18.44
N HIS A 87 9.38 -2.65 -17.29
CA HIS A 87 9.93 -1.92 -16.15
C HIS A 87 11.43 -1.63 -16.30
N SER A 88 11.77 -0.82 -17.31
CA SER A 88 13.14 -0.32 -17.55
C SER A 88 13.34 1.07 -16.93
N THR A 89 14.60 1.44 -16.67
CA THR A 89 14.95 2.77 -16.16
C THR A 89 14.48 3.86 -17.10
N GLU A 90 14.63 3.64 -18.41
CA GLU A 90 14.25 4.56 -19.48
C GLU A 90 12.75 4.84 -19.47
N ASN A 91 11.94 3.79 -19.34
CA ASN A 91 10.48 3.91 -19.32
C ASN A 91 10.00 4.60 -18.03
N VAL A 92 10.63 4.31 -16.89
CA VAL A 92 10.33 4.96 -15.62
C VAL A 92 10.69 6.45 -15.67
N ASP A 93 11.87 6.80 -16.19
CA ASP A 93 12.30 8.19 -16.36
C ASP A 93 11.40 8.97 -17.31
N ALA A 94 10.92 8.33 -18.39
CA ALA A 94 9.96 8.92 -19.31
C ALA A 94 8.65 9.31 -18.60
N ILE A 95 8.14 8.46 -17.69
CA ILE A 95 6.96 8.78 -16.87
C ILE A 95 7.24 10.01 -16.00
N PHE A 96 8.34 10.02 -15.25
CA PHE A 96 8.66 11.11 -14.32
C PHE A 96 8.89 12.45 -15.04
N LYS A 97 9.39 12.46 -16.27
CA LYS A 97 9.54 13.67 -17.09
C LYS A 97 8.21 14.31 -17.49
N THR A 98 7.15 13.52 -17.66
CA THR A 98 5.83 14.01 -18.12
C THR A 98 4.94 14.53 -16.99
N ARG A 99 5.25 14.19 -15.73
CA ARG A 99 4.45 14.57 -14.56
C ARG A 99 5.33 15.09 -13.42
N PRO A 100 5.91 16.31 -13.54
CA PRO A 100 6.81 16.85 -12.53
C PRO A 100 6.15 17.05 -11.15
N GLU A 101 4.81 17.21 -11.11
CA GLU A 101 4.02 17.31 -9.89
C GLU A 101 3.78 15.93 -9.27
N HIS A 102 4.83 15.28 -8.80
CA HIS A 102 4.69 14.07 -8.01
C HIS A 102 4.44 14.42 -6.54
N LEU A 103 3.50 13.70 -5.90
CA LEU A 103 3.45 13.52 -4.44
C LEU A 103 4.63 12.65 -3.96
N SER A 104 5.83 12.89 -4.49
CA SER A 104 7.08 12.17 -4.21
C SER A 104 7.71 12.63 -2.91
N PRO A 105 8.38 11.74 -2.16
CA PRO A 105 8.86 11.97 -0.80
C PRO A 105 9.45 13.38 -0.64
N SER A 106 8.88 14.18 0.26
CA SER A 106 9.39 15.51 0.58
C SER A 106 10.31 15.39 1.79
N LYS A 107 11.38 16.21 1.87
CA LYS A 107 12.26 16.26 3.05
C LYS A 107 11.47 16.47 4.34
N ARG A 108 10.38 17.23 4.27
CA ARG A 108 9.44 17.45 5.37
C ARG A 108 8.69 16.18 5.76
N ARG A 109 8.18 15.39 4.80
CA ARG A 109 7.56 14.09 5.13
C ARG A 109 8.55 13.12 5.75
N ASP A 110 9.79 13.11 5.27
CA ASP A 110 10.83 12.25 5.83
C ASP A 110 11.17 12.61 7.27
N SER A 111 11.23 13.90 7.61
CA SER A 111 11.47 14.34 9.00
C SER A 111 10.31 14.06 9.96
N LEU A 112 9.09 13.90 9.44
CA LEU A 112 7.90 13.57 10.24
C LEU A 112 7.76 12.06 10.53
N LYS A 113 8.39 11.19 9.74
CA LYS A 113 8.24 9.73 9.87
C LYS A 113 8.51 9.20 11.28
N PRO A 114 9.60 9.59 11.98
CA PRO A 114 9.90 9.02 13.30
C PRO A 114 8.77 9.26 14.32
N ALA A 115 8.23 10.48 14.38
CA ALA A 115 7.14 10.81 15.31
C ALA A 115 5.89 9.94 15.09
N PHE A 116 5.55 9.65 13.83
CA PHE A 116 4.41 8.78 13.52
C PHE A 116 4.69 7.29 13.71
N VAL A 117 5.96 6.85 13.64
CA VAL A 117 6.34 5.49 14.04
C VAL A 117 6.03 5.31 15.52
N ASP A 118 6.53 6.20 16.37
CA ASP A 118 6.31 6.13 17.82
C ASP A 118 4.82 6.16 18.17
N LEU A 119 4.06 7.03 17.48
CA LEU A 119 2.62 7.18 17.67
C LEU A 119 1.83 5.89 17.42
N ILE A 120 2.15 5.14 16.36
CA ILE A 120 1.39 3.93 16.01
C ILE A 120 1.86 2.69 16.80
N GLU A 121 3.09 2.72 17.32
CA GLU A 121 3.63 1.67 18.18
C GLU A 121 3.22 1.84 19.66
N ASP A 122 2.68 3.00 20.02
CA ASP A 122 2.02 3.24 21.30
C ASP A 122 0.93 2.19 21.58
N LYS A 123 0.78 1.83 22.86
CA LYS A 123 -0.20 0.86 23.37
C LYS A 123 -1.63 1.12 22.90
N ARG A 124 -2.01 2.38 22.61
CA ARG A 124 -3.33 2.78 22.12
C ARG A 124 -3.61 2.32 20.69
N CYS A 125 -2.58 2.06 19.90
CA CYS A 125 -2.67 1.70 18.48
C CYS A 125 -2.24 0.25 18.21
N ARG A 126 -1.40 -0.33 19.07
CA ARG A 126 -0.79 -1.66 18.90
C ARG A 126 -1.77 -2.76 18.50
N ILE A 127 -2.89 -2.90 19.22
CA ILE A 127 -3.88 -3.96 18.95
C ILE A 127 -4.51 -3.81 17.56
N LEU A 128 -4.80 -2.58 17.13
CA LEU A 128 -5.35 -2.32 15.80
C LEU A 128 -4.30 -2.56 14.71
N LEU A 129 -3.06 -2.13 14.93
CA LEU A 129 -1.96 -2.36 14.00
C LEU A 129 -1.73 -3.86 13.77
N GLU A 130 -1.70 -4.65 14.84
CA GLU A 130 -1.57 -6.12 14.74
C GLU A 130 -2.72 -6.76 13.96
N ARG A 131 -3.95 -6.26 14.09
CA ARG A 131 -5.09 -6.73 13.29
C ARG A 131 -4.89 -6.42 11.80
N CYS A 132 -4.42 -5.21 11.48
CA CYS A 132 -4.08 -4.86 10.10
C CYS A 132 -2.98 -5.77 9.55
N THR A 133 -1.93 -6.04 10.33
CA THR A 133 -0.83 -6.95 9.94
C THR A 133 -1.34 -8.36 9.68
N ARG A 134 -2.25 -8.89 10.50
CA ARG A 134 -2.84 -10.21 10.25
C ARG A 134 -3.62 -10.29 8.94
N VAL A 135 -4.39 -9.25 8.59
CA VAL A 135 -5.12 -9.22 7.31
C VAL A 135 -4.17 -9.05 6.13
N TYR A 136 -3.14 -8.22 6.26
CA TYR A 136 -2.07 -8.09 5.27
C TYR A 136 -1.44 -9.45 4.96
N GLN A 137 -1.05 -10.20 6.01
CA GLN A 137 -0.43 -11.53 5.88
C GLN A 137 -1.34 -12.52 5.17
N LYS A 138 -2.61 -12.61 5.58
CA LYS A 138 -3.57 -13.49 4.91
C LYS A 138 -3.71 -13.20 3.42
N LEU A 139 -3.68 -11.94 3.01
CA LEU A 139 -3.82 -11.55 1.61
C LEU A 139 -2.58 -11.88 0.77
N ILE A 140 -1.38 -11.71 1.32
CA ILE A 140 -0.11 -12.00 0.63
C ILE A 140 0.27 -13.48 0.66
N ASP A 141 -0.02 -14.21 1.75
CA ASP A 141 0.27 -15.65 1.86
C ASP A 141 -0.66 -16.46 0.93
N SER A 142 -1.83 -15.90 0.59
CA SER A 142 -2.73 -16.49 -0.40
C SER A 142 -2.22 -16.32 -1.85
N ASP A 143 -1.25 -15.44 -2.11
CA ASP A 143 -0.57 -15.32 -3.42
C ASP A 143 0.57 -16.34 -3.58
N SER A 144 1.21 -16.77 -2.48
CA SER A 144 2.36 -17.70 -2.53
C SER A 144 1.98 -19.17 -2.71
N VAL A 145 0.69 -19.53 -2.71
CA VAL A 145 0.20 -20.92 -2.83
C VAL A 145 -0.23 -21.30 -4.26
N LYS A 146 -0.18 -20.40 -5.25
CA LYS A 146 -0.64 -20.69 -6.64
C LYS A 146 0.46 -20.69 -7.72
N CYS A 147 1.72 -20.95 -7.34
CA CYS A 147 2.78 -21.31 -8.30
C CYS A 147 3.10 -22.80 -8.20
N ALA A 148 2.17 -23.66 -8.62
CA ALA A 148 2.54 -25.02 -9.01
C ALA A 148 3.10 -24.95 -10.45
N PRO A 149 4.26 -25.56 -10.75
CA PRO A 149 4.80 -25.56 -12.10
C PRO A 149 3.87 -26.34 -13.03
N ILE A 150 3.58 -25.76 -14.19
CA ILE A 150 2.96 -26.46 -15.31
C ILE A 150 3.97 -27.54 -15.74
N GLN A 151 3.58 -28.81 -15.62
CA GLN A 151 4.29 -29.96 -16.19
C GLN A 151 3.99 -30.08 -17.68
#